data_AF-A0A8S3DH24-F1
#
_entry.id   AF-A0A8S3DH24-F1
#
_cell.length_a   1.000
_cell.length_b   1.000
_cell.length_c   1.000
_cell.angle_alpha   90.00
_cell.angle_beta   90.00
_cell.angle_gamma   90.00
#
_symmetry.space_group_name_H-M   'P 1'
#
loop_
_entity.id
_entity.type
_entity.pdbx_description
1 polymer ?
#
loop_
_entity_poly.entity_id
_entity_poly.type
_entity_poly.pdbx_seq_one_letter_code
_entity_poly.pdbx_strand_id
1 'polypeptide(L)' 'MWEACSFGKMPYDEIYDEEEVFKQKLHGKILTRPDKCDPNLWKLMI' A
#
# COMPACT_ATOMS: atom_id res chain seq x y z
N MET A 1 3.95 8.50 2.30
CA MET A 1 2.56 8.91 2.57
C MET A 1 1.66 7.73 2.96
N TRP A 2 1.76 6.56 2.31
CA TRP A 2 0.97 5.37 2.68
C TRP A 2 1.16 4.95 4.14
N GLU A 3 2.42 4.87 4.60
CA GLU A 3 2.77 4.52 5.98
C GLU A 3 2.18 5.47 7.03
N ALA A 4 2.07 6.76 6.70
CA ALA A 4 1.43 7.75 7.56
C ALA A 4 -0.09 7.53 7.63
N CYS A 5 -0.71 7.16 6.50
CA CYS A 5 -2.12 6.80 6.42
C CYS A 5 -2.45 5.43 7.03
N SER A 6 -1.46 4.54 7.12
CA SER A 6 -1.60 3.19 7.68
C SER A 6 -1.20 3.10 9.15
N PHE A 7 -0.89 4.22 9.81
CA PHE A 7 -0.47 4.29 11.21
C PHE A 7 0.75 3.42 11.51
N GLY A 8 1.70 3.35 10.56
CA GLY A 8 2.94 2.59 10.72
C GLY A 8 2.84 1.10 10.36
N LYS A 9 1.78 0.65 9.68
CA LYS A 9 1.79 -0.68 9.07
C LYS A 9 2.86 -0.77 7.99
N MET A 10 3.42 -1.96 7.83
CA MET A 10 4.39 -2.24 6.78
C MET A 10 3.66 -2.44 5.43
N PRO A 11 4.17 -1.87 4.32
CA PRO A 11 3.63 -2.16 3.00
C PRO A 11 3.69 -3.67 2.70
N TYR A 12 2.61 -4.24 2.18
CA TYR A 12 2.49 -5.67 1.90
C TYR A 12 2.63 -6.56 3.15
N ASP A 13 2.24 -6.08 4.35
CA ASP A 13 2.26 -6.87 5.59
C ASP A 13 1.45 -8.17 5.52
N GLU A 14 0.44 -8.23 4.65
CA GLU A 14 -0.37 -9.42 4.38
C GLU A 14 0.31 -10.44 3.43
N ILE A 15 1.44 -10.09 2.81
CA ILE A 15 2.14 -10.94 1.85
C ILE A 15 3.41 -11.50 2.51
N TYR A 16 3.41 -12.81 2.74
CA TYR A 16 4.56 -13.53 3.31
C TYR A 16 5.60 -13.95 2.26
N ASP A 17 5.22 -13.95 0.98
CA ASP A 17 6.08 -14.33 -0.14
C ASP A 17 6.71 -13.10 -0.81
N GLU A 18 8.03 -12.96 -0.67
CA GLU A 18 8.77 -11.86 -1.27
C GLU A 18 8.70 -11.84 -2.81
N GLU A 19 8.56 -13.00 -3.45
CA GLU A 19 8.44 -13.09 -4.91
C GLU A 19 7.11 -12.48 -5.40
N GLU A 20 6.05 -12.65 -4.61
CA GLU A 20 4.75 -12.03 -4.86
C GLU A 20 4.81 -10.51 -4.67
N VAL A 21 5.51 -10.02 -3.63
CA VAL A 21 5.78 -8.58 -3.47
C VAL A 21 6.54 -8.01 -4.67
N PHE A 22 7.55 -8.75 -5.17
CA PHE A 22 8.31 -8.34 -6.34
C PHE A 22 7.43 -8.27 -7.60
N LYS A 23 6.57 -9.28 -7.85
CA LYS A 23 5.63 -9.29 -8.98
C LYS A 23 4.63 -8.14 -8.91
N GLN A 24 4.11 -7.83 -7.73
CA GLN A 24 3.17 -6.71 -7.57
C GLN A 24 3.83 -5.35 -7.82
N LYS A 25 5.07 -5.16 -7.36
CA LYS A 25 5.88 -3.97 -7.69
C LYS A 25 6.17 -3.89 -9.19
N LEU A 26 6.53 -5.01 -9.82
CA LEU A 26 6.87 -5.07 -11.24
C LEU A 26 5.66 -4.75 -12.14
N HIS A 27 4.47 -5.22 -11.76
CA HIS A 27 3.23 -4.92 -12.47
C HIS A 27 2.66 -3.53 -12.16
N GLY A 28 3.37 -2.70 -11.38
CA GLY A 28 2.91 -1.36 -11.03
C GLY A 28 1.65 -1.36 -10.16
N LYS A 29 1.39 -2.46 -9.44
CA LYS A 29 0.21 -2.57 -8.58
C LYS A 29 0.40 -1.63 -7.38
N ILE A 30 -0.47 -0.64 -7.28
CA ILE A 30 -0.43 0.35 -6.19
C ILE A 30 -0.94 -0.33 -4.91
N LEU A 31 -0.34 0.02 -3.77
CA LEU A 31 -0.81 -0.43 -2.45
C LEU A 31 -2.29 -0.09 -2.28
N THR A 32 -3.04 -0.99 -1.65
CA THR A 32 -4.44 -0.76 -1.32
C THR A 32 -4.58 0.41 -0.34
N ARG A 33 -5.70 1.13 -0.42
CA ARG A 33 -5.98 2.23 0.50
C ARG A 33 -6.10 1.67 1.92
N PRO A 34 -5.36 2.21 2.91
CA PRO A 34 -5.59 1.87 4.31
C PRO A 34 -6.99 2.28 4.77
N ASP A 35 -7.68 1.45 5.57
CA ASP A 35 -9.08 1.67 5.98
C ASP A 35 -9.35 3.04 6.62
N LYS A 36 -8.34 3.59 7.29
CA LYS A 36 -8.43 4.85 8.03
C LYS A 36 -7.89 6.07 7.25
N CYS A 37 -7.45 5.90 6.00
CA CYS A 37 -6.93 7.00 5.20
C CYS A 37 -8.09 7.82 4.59
N ASP A 38 -8.02 9.14 4.73
CA ASP A 38 -9.01 10.05 4.13
C ASP A 38 -9.11 9.83 2.61
N PRO A 39 -10.32 9.67 2.04
CA PRO A 39 -10.48 9.38 0.61
C PRO A 39 -9.93 10.48 -0.32
N ASN A 40 -9.96 11.75 0.08
CA ASN A 40 -9.44 12.85 -0.73
C ASN A 40 -7.92 12.89 -0.67
N LEU A 41 -7.33 12.60 0.48
CA LEU A 41 -5.88 12.44 0.62
C LEU A 41 -5.37 11.25 -0.20
N TRP A 42 -6.11 10.14 -0.20
CA TRP A 42 -5.76 8.96 -0.98
C TRP A 42 -5.83 9.19 -2.50
N LYS A 43 -6.81 9.98 -2.96
CA LYS A 43 -6.91 10.38 -4.38
C LYS A 43 -5.72 11.20 -4.88
N LEU A 44 -4.97 11.85 -3.98
CA LEU A 44 -3.73 12.55 -4.36
C LEU A 44 -2.52 11.62 -4.48
N MET A 45 -2.65 10.37 -4.03
CA MET A 45 -1.56 9.39 -4.02
C MET A 45 -1.61 8.36 -5.16
N ILE A 46 -2.72 8.30 -5.91
CA ILE A 46 -2.92 7.45 -7.11
C ILE A 46 -2.87 8.36 -8.34
#